data_AF-A0AAX3VL18-F1
#
_entry.id   AF-A0AAX3VL18-F1
#
_cell.length_a   1.000
_cell.length_b   1.000
_cell.length_c   1.000
_cell.angle_alpha   90.00
_cell.angle_beta   90.00
_cell.angle_gamma   90.00
#
_symmetry.space_group_name_H-M   'P 1'
#
loop_
_entity.id
_entity.type
_entity.pdbx_description
1 polymer ?
#
loop_
_entity_poly.entity_id
_entity_poly.type
_entity_poly.pdbx_seq_one_letter_code
_entity_poly.pdbx_strand_id
1 'polypeptide(L)'
;MTSPTRISLDTAAPGPVVPRRLFGTFVEHMGRCVYDGIFEPGHATADDAGFRADVLELVRELGATVVRYPGGNFVSGYRWEDGVGPRGQRPVRLDAAWHSTETNQVGLHEFAAWAEQAGLELMEAVNLGTRGVAEAADLLEYANHPGGTALSERRRENGRAEPFGIRLWCLGNEMDGPWQIGHKTADEYGRLAAESARLMRFIDPDIELVAAGSSNHEMPTFGEWERTVLRHTAGLVDHISVHAYYEETPGDPASFLASGAALDAYIGEVAGIIDEVRAERGITDPIGISVDEWNVWNQTRWNEVDKPEVFTGDWPVAPRLIEDDYTVTDAVVVGSLLITMLRRADRVSMANLAQLVNVIAPIRTEPSGAAWRQTTFFPFQLTAAAASGHVVVPVIDTGVIPTARYGDVGAVDAVATIAGDELSIFLVHRGLDAETPVTIDLDRSAAGAEALVLTVPAGGDRHTVNSASSQPVAPASLAVDIRDSAVTLTLPPLSWARVTVRLNPGTNRVTA
;
A
#
# COMPACT_ATOMS: atom_id res chain seq x y z
N MET A 1 16.95 18.80 28.11
CA MET A 1 16.23 19.68 27.17
C MET A 1 16.44 19.05 25.81
N THR A 2 15.38 18.56 25.18
CA THR A 2 15.42 18.10 23.78
C THR A 2 15.84 19.30 22.92
N SER A 3 16.82 19.11 22.04
CA SER A 3 17.17 20.15 21.07
C SER A 3 15.95 20.46 20.22
N PRO A 4 15.56 21.74 20.04
CA PRO A 4 14.41 22.10 19.22
C PRO A 4 14.60 21.57 17.79
N THR A 5 13.56 20.97 17.22
CA THR A 5 13.59 20.46 15.85
C THR A 5 13.44 21.62 14.87
N ARG A 6 14.29 21.65 13.85
CA ARG A 6 14.26 22.64 12.77
C ARG A 6 14.19 21.94 11.41
N ILE A 7 13.19 22.29 10.61
CA ILE A 7 12.93 21.71 9.28
C ILE A 7 13.06 22.83 8.25
N SER A 8 13.95 22.69 7.28
CA SER A 8 14.10 23.65 6.17
C SER A 8 13.52 23.05 4.88
N LEU A 9 12.67 23.81 4.19
CA LEU A 9 12.06 23.42 2.93
C LEU A 9 12.51 24.35 1.79
N ASP A 10 12.96 23.77 0.68
CA ASP A 10 13.23 24.47 -0.58
C ASP A 10 12.11 24.15 -1.57
N THR A 11 11.21 25.11 -1.80
CA THR A 11 10.09 24.94 -2.73
C THR A 11 10.42 25.41 -4.15
N ALA A 12 11.61 26.00 -4.36
CA ALA A 12 12.05 26.49 -5.66
C ALA A 12 12.63 25.39 -6.55
N ALA A 13 13.10 24.28 -5.97
CA ALA A 13 13.61 23.12 -6.68
C ALA A 13 12.91 21.82 -6.22
N PRO A 14 11.59 21.69 -6.45
CA PRO A 14 10.87 20.52 -5.99
C PRO A 14 11.28 19.27 -6.80
N GLY A 15 11.14 18.11 -6.16
CA GLY A 15 11.47 16.80 -6.71
C GLY A 15 10.40 16.24 -7.66
N PRO A 16 10.24 14.91 -7.73
CA PRO A 16 9.30 14.27 -8.64
C PRO A 16 7.85 14.64 -8.32
N VAL A 17 6.98 14.50 -9.32
CA VAL A 17 5.53 14.60 -9.13
C VAL A 17 5.09 13.45 -8.22
N VAL A 18 4.21 13.72 -7.26
CA VAL A 18 3.61 12.71 -6.39
C VAL A 18 2.86 11.69 -7.24
N PRO A 19 3.30 10.41 -7.31
CA PRO A 19 2.56 9.38 -8.01
C PRO A 19 1.25 9.12 -7.26
N ARG A 20 0.11 9.33 -7.92
CA ARG A 20 -1.19 9.06 -7.29
C ARG A 20 -1.33 7.61 -6.88
N ARG A 21 -0.74 6.68 -7.65
CA ARG A 21 -0.67 5.24 -7.36
C ARG A 21 0.12 4.88 -6.09
N LEU A 22 0.77 5.83 -5.39
CA LEU A 22 1.29 5.60 -4.03
C LEU A 22 0.18 5.37 -3.00
N PHE A 23 -1.03 5.83 -3.29
CA PHE A 23 -2.19 5.68 -2.42
C PHE A 23 -3.05 4.49 -2.87
N GLY A 24 -2.42 3.41 -3.31
CA GLY A 24 -3.09 2.16 -3.62
C GLY A 24 -3.39 1.33 -2.38
N THR A 25 -4.18 0.29 -2.59
CA THR A 25 -4.55 -0.72 -1.58
C THR A 25 -4.65 -2.09 -2.24
N PHE A 26 -5.03 -3.09 -1.46
CA PHE A 26 -4.97 -4.48 -1.87
C PHE A 26 -6.18 -5.23 -1.31
N VAL A 27 -6.84 -6.03 -2.17
CA VAL A 27 -7.91 -6.95 -1.81
C VAL A 27 -7.53 -8.35 -2.28
N GLU A 28 -7.34 -9.25 -1.32
CA GLU A 28 -7.15 -10.66 -1.57
C GLU A 28 -8.41 -11.45 -1.24
N HIS A 29 -8.61 -12.57 -1.92
CA HIS A 29 -9.46 -13.66 -1.43
C HIS A 29 -8.83 -14.33 -0.19
N MET A 30 -8.77 -13.59 0.90
CA MET A 30 -8.25 -14.02 2.20
C MET A 30 -9.25 -13.64 3.29
N GLY A 31 -9.52 -14.60 4.16
CA GLY A 31 -10.36 -14.42 5.34
C GLY A 31 -11.66 -13.67 5.01
N ARG A 32 -11.90 -12.55 5.70
CA ARG A 32 -13.08 -11.70 5.48
C ARG A 32 -12.82 -10.44 4.66
N CYS A 33 -11.78 -10.39 3.82
CA CYS A 33 -11.52 -9.21 2.99
C CYS A 33 -12.61 -9.04 1.92
N VAL A 34 -12.89 -10.12 1.17
CA VAL A 34 -13.97 -10.17 0.17
C VAL A 34 -15.31 -10.46 0.84
N TYR A 35 -15.48 -11.69 1.33
CA TYR A 35 -16.72 -12.16 1.94
C TYR A 35 -16.85 -11.65 3.38
N ASP A 36 -18.03 -11.14 3.76
CA ASP A 36 -18.27 -10.41 5.01
C ASP A 36 -17.42 -9.12 5.17
N GLY A 37 -16.69 -8.73 4.12
CA GLY A 37 -15.91 -7.50 4.01
C GLY A 37 -16.54 -6.56 2.99
N ILE A 38 -16.01 -6.50 1.78
CA ILE A 38 -16.61 -5.68 0.70
C ILE A 38 -17.94 -6.27 0.19
N PHE A 39 -18.12 -7.59 0.25
CA PHE A 39 -19.25 -8.32 -0.31
C PHE A 39 -20.01 -9.11 0.76
N GLU A 40 -21.27 -8.73 0.99
CA GLU A 40 -22.16 -9.36 1.96
C GLU A 40 -23.63 -9.16 1.53
N PRO A 41 -24.17 -9.99 0.61
CA PRO A 41 -25.47 -9.76 -0.02
C PRO A 41 -26.68 -9.66 0.93
N GLY A 42 -26.57 -10.23 2.14
CA GLY A 42 -27.61 -10.16 3.17
C GLY A 42 -27.53 -8.90 4.05
N HIS A 43 -26.50 -8.08 3.89
CA HIS A 43 -26.27 -6.91 4.72
C HIS A 43 -27.30 -5.80 4.45
N ALA A 44 -27.69 -5.05 5.48
CA ALA A 44 -28.71 -4.01 5.37
C ALA A 44 -28.32 -2.84 4.43
N THR A 45 -27.03 -2.66 4.20
CA THR A 45 -26.45 -1.65 3.29
C THR A 45 -25.97 -2.24 1.97
N ALA A 46 -26.21 -3.54 1.71
CA ALA A 46 -25.77 -4.16 0.46
C ALA A 46 -26.50 -3.52 -0.73
N ASP A 47 -25.76 -3.23 -1.80
CA ASP A 47 -26.33 -2.86 -3.09
C ASP A 47 -26.94 -4.08 -3.81
N ASP A 48 -27.54 -3.85 -4.97
CA ASP A 48 -28.17 -4.92 -5.77
C ASP A 48 -27.18 -6.00 -6.24
N ALA A 49 -25.88 -5.69 -6.27
CA ALA A 49 -24.83 -6.64 -6.64
C ALA A 49 -24.33 -7.48 -5.45
N GLY A 50 -24.63 -7.03 -4.21
CA GLY A 50 -24.27 -7.66 -2.94
C GLY A 50 -23.11 -6.98 -2.21
N PHE A 51 -22.62 -5.84 -2.69
CA PHE A 51 -21.51 -5.11 -2.06
C PHE A 51 -22.01 -4.13 -1.01
N ARG A 52 -21.27 -4.01 0.09
CA ARG A 52 -21.63 -3.14 1.21
C ARG A 52 -21.41 -1.66 0.88
N ALA A 53 -22.50 -0.88 0.85
CA ALA A 53 -22.43 0.55 0.54
C ALA A 53 -21.69 1.36 1.63
N ASP A 54 -21.81 0.99 2.90
CA ASP A 54 -21.09 1.62 4.01
C ASP A 54 -19.57 1.40 3.93
N VAL A 55 -19.14 0.23 3.44
CA VAL A 55 -17.73 -0.04 3.17
C VAL A 55 -17.25 0.76 1.97
N LEU A 56 -18.04 0.82 0.89
CA LEU A 56 -17.73 1.62 -0.30
C LEU A 56 -17.54 3.11 0.04
N GLU A 57 -18.34 3.66 0.94
CA GLU A 57 -18.18 5.04 1.43
C GLU A 57 -16.85 5.24 2.17
N LEU A 58 -16.46 4.31 3.04
CA LEU A 58 -15.18 4.37 3.74
C LEU A 58 -13.98 4.22 2.79
N VAL A 59 -14.09 3.39 1.74
CA VAL A 59 -13.05 3.26 0.71
C VAL A 59 -12.87 4.56 -0.07
N ARG A 60 -13.97 5.22 -0.45
CA ARG A 60 -13.92 6.54 -1.11
C ARG A 60 -13.36 7.61 -0.19
N GLU A 61 -13.73 7.58 1.10
CA GLU A 61 -13.18 8.50 2.09
C GLU A 61 -11.68 8.29 2.31
N LEU A 62 -11.22 7.04 2.37
CA LEU A 62 -9.81 6.67 2.50
C LEU A 62 -8.96 7.29 1.36
N GLY A 63 -9.57 7.54 0.20
CA GLY A 63 -8.91 8.17 -0.94
C GLY A 63 -7.93 7.25 -1.65
N ALA A 64 -8.17 5.93 -1.57
CA ALA A 64 -7.40 4.94 -2.32
C ALA A 64 -7.56 5.17 -3.84
N THR A 65 -6.51 4.89 -4.61
CA THR A 65 -6.47 5.18 -6.06
C THR A 65 -6.29 3.94 -6.93
N VAL A 66 -5.63 2.93 -6.41
CA VAL A 66 -5.34 1.66 -7.09
C VAL A 66 -5.76 0.53 -6.17
N VAL A 67 -6.23 -0.59 -6.71
CA VAL A 67 -6.44 -1.80 -5.93
C VAL A 67 -5.83 -3.02 -6.62
N ARG A 68 -4.93 -3.69 -5.90
CA ARG A 68 -4.39 -4.99 -6.31
C ARG A 68 -5.41 -6.11 -6.03
N TYR A 69 -5.54 -7.09 -6.92
CA TYR A 69 -6.49 -8.20 -6.87
C TYR A 69 -6.05 -9.35 -7.83
N PRO A 70 -6.48 -10.63 -7.69
CA PRO A 70 -7.25 -11.24 -6.60
C PRO A 70 -6.41 -11.70 -5.42
N GLY A 71 -5.11 -11.41 -5.44
CA GLY A 71 -4.31 -11.76 -4.30
C GLY A 71 -2.83 -11.49 -4.40
N GLY A 72 -2.26 -11.91 -3.27
CA GLY A 72 -0.89 -12.30 -3.06
C GLY A 72 -0.86 -13.82 -3.08
N ASN A 73 -0.83 -14.50 -1.93
CA ASN A 73 -0.66 -15.96 -1.90
C ASN A 73 -1.80 -16.73 -2.62
N PHE A 74 -3.04 -16.28 -2.51
CA PHE A 74 -4.23 -16.89 -3.14
C PHE A 74 -4.06 -17.10 -4.66
N VAL A 75 -3.51 -16.10 -5.37
CA VAL A 75 -3.48 -16.12 -6.84
C VAL A 75 -2.66 -17.29 -7.39
N SER A 76 -1.66 -17.77 -6.65
CA SER A 76 -0.76 -18.86 -7.06
C SER A 76 -1.44 -20.22 -7.17
N GLY A 77 -2.61 -20.40 -6.56
CA GLY A 77 -3.49 -21.57 -6.70
C GLY A 77 -4.74 -21.32 -7.56
N TYR A 78 -4.98 -20.09 -7.98
CA TYR A 78 -6.26 -19.64 -8.51
C TYR A 78 -6.45 -19.89 -10.01
N ARG A 79 -7.68 -20.19 -10.42
CA ARG A 79 -8.09 -20.29 -11.83
C ARG A 79 -9.12 -19.20 -12.12
N TRP A 80 -8.72 -18.17 -12.86
CA TRP A 80 -9.58 -17.01 -13.14
C TRP A 80 -10.91 -17.40 -13.79
N GLU A 81 -10.95 -18.49 -14.57
CA GLU A 81 -12.15 -18.98 -15.23
C GLU A 81 -13.20 -19.49 -14.24
N ASP A 82 -12.78 -19.92 -13.05
CA ASP A 82 -13.69 -20.36 -11.98
C ASP A 82 -14.47 -19.16 -11.40
N GLY A 83 -13.97 -17.93 -11.56
CA GLY A 83 -14.59 -16.68 -11.10
C GLY A 83 -15.45 -15.93 -12.12
N VAL A 84 -15.67 -16.46 -13.33
CA VAL A 84 -16.45 -15.76 -14.37
C VAL A 84 -17.69 -16.53 -14.82
N GLY A 85 -18.65 -15.81 -15.41
CA GLY A 85 -19.93 -16.36 -15.85
C GLY A 85 -20.96 -16.53 -14.73
N PRO A 86 -22.06 -17.25 -14.97
CA PRO A 86 -23.17 -17.32 -14.02
C PRO A 86 -22.73 -17.85 -12.65
N ARG A 87 -22.91 -17.06 -11.58
CA ARG A 87 -22.45 -17.39 -10.20
C ARG A 87 -22.88 -18.80 -9.75
N GLY A 88 -24.11 -19.22 -10.07
CA GLY A 88 -24.63 -20.54 -9.71
C GLY A 88 -23.99 -21.74 -10.45
N GLN A 89 -23.11 -21.50 -11.44
CA GLN A 89 -22.36 -22.53 -12.15
C GLN A 89 -20.86 -22.51 -11.81
N ARG A 90 -20.42 -21.53 -11.01
CA ARG A 90 -19.01 -21.41 -10.60
C ARG A 90 -18.67 -22.50 -9.59
N PRO A 91 -17.50 -23.13 -9.71
CA PRO A 91 -17.12 -24.21 -8.80
C PRO A 91 -16.66 -23.65 -7.45
N VAL A 92 -16.93 -24.41 -6.39
CA VAL A 92 -16.31 -24.20 -5.08
C VAL A 92 -14.91 -24.86 -5.09
N ARG A 93 -13.91 -24.17 -4.54
CA ARG A 93 -12.50 -24.60 -4.52
C ARG A 93 -11.92 -24.55 -3.11
N LEU A 94 -10.88 -25.34 -2.89
CA LEU A 94 -10.03 -25.18 -1.72
C LEU A 94 -8.94 -24.16 -2.07
N ASP A 95 -8.81 -23.14 -1.24
CA ASP A 95 -7.67 -22.24 -1.22
C ASP A 95 -6.64 -22.73 -0.21
N ALA A 96 -5.57 -23.33 -0.72
CA ALA A 96 -4.48 -23.85 0.10
C ALA A 96 -3.57 -22.77 0.70
N ALA A 97 -3.62 -21.52 0.22
CA ALA A 97 -2.81 -20.44 0.77
C ALA A 97 -3.30 -20.06 2.17
N TRP A 98 -4.62 -20.03 2.37
CA TRP A 98 -5.25 -19.61 3.62
C TRP A 98 -6.15 -20.67 4.25
N HIS A 99 -5.97 -21.94 3.83
CA HIS A 99 -6.72 -23.10 4.32
C HIS A 99 -8.24 -22.87 4.34
N SER A 100 -8.78 -22.32 3.25
CA SER A 100 -10.17 -21.84 3.16
C SER A 100 -10.94 -22.49 2.00
N THR A 101 -12.27 -22.43 2.05
CA THR A 101 -13.14 -22.78 0.92
C THR A 101 -13.52 -21.51 0.15
N GLU A 102 -13.07 -21.39 -1.10
CA GLU A 102 -13.41 -20.30 -2.01
C GLU A 102 -14.67 -20.63 -2.81
N THR A 103 -15.70 -19.79 -2.69
CA THR A 103 -17.00 -20.02 -3.34
C THR A 103 -17.09 -19.49 -4.77
N ASN A 104 -16.14 -18.64 -5.17
CA ASN A 104 -16.06 -17.91 -6.43
C ASN A 104 -17.28 -17.02 -6.73
N GLN A 105 -18.03 -16.59 -5.71
CA GLN A 105 -19.17 -15.70 -5.90
C GLN A 105 -18.76 -14.30 -6.37
N VAL A 106 -17.57 -13.86 -5.98
CA VAL A 106 -16.90 -12.67 -6.51
C VAL A 106 -15.74 -13.13 -7.37
N GLY A 107 -15.70 -12.68 -8.62
CA GLY A 107 -14.54 -12.78 -9.49
C GLY A 107 -14.33 -11.49 -10.28
N LEU A 108 -13.60 -11.54 -11.39
CA LEU A 108 -13.16 -10.36 -12.14
C LEU A 108 -14.30 -9.39 -12.49
N HIS A 109 -15.47 -9.89 -12.92
CA HIS A 109 -16.60 -9.02 -13.31
C HIS A 109 -17.18 -8.25 -12.13
N GLU A 110 -17.45 -8.95 -11.03
CA GLU A 110 -17.98 -8.34 -9.82
C GLU A 110 -16.98 -7.36 -9.22
N PHE A 111 -15.72 -7.77 -9.13
CA PHE A 111 -14.68 -6.95 -8.51
C PHE A 111 -14.36 -5.70 -9.33
N ALA A 112 -14.24 -5.80 -10.66
CA ALA A 112 -14.00 -4.64 -11.49
C ALA A 112 -15.17 -3.63 -11.43
N ALA A 113 -16.41 -4.10 -11.42
CA ALA A 113 -17.57 -3.22 -11.26
C ALA A 113 -17.56 -2.51 -9.89
N TRP A 114 -17.16 -3.21 -8.83
CA TRP A 114 -17.00 -2.61 -7.51
C TRP A 114 -15.84 -1.60 -7.46
N ALA A 115 -14.69 -1.92 -8.07
CA ALA A 115 -13.53 -1.02 -8.17
C ALA A 115 -13.88 0.25 -8.97
N GLU A 116 -14.62 0.14 -10.07
CA GLU A 116 -15.14 1.29 -10.84
C GLU A 116 -16.05 2.18 -9.97
N GLN A 117 -16.95 1.58 -9.19
CA GLN A 117 -17.78 2.34 -8.25
C GLN A 117 -16.94 3.03 -7.17
N ALA A 118 -15.89 2.38 -6.68
CA ALA A 118 -14.98 2.94 -5.69
C ALA A 118 -14.06 4.04 -6.26
N GLY A 119 -13.93 4.14 -7.59
CA GLY A 119 -13.00 5.05 -8.26
C GLY A 119 -11.55 4.54 -8.25
N LEU A 120 -11.37 3.22 -8.24
CA LEU A 120 -10.07 2.56 -8.15
C LEU A 120 -9.61 2.04 -9.52
N GLU A 121 -8.36 2.29 -9.86
CA GLU A 121 -7.69 1.59 -10.96
C GLU A 121 -7.35 0.16 -10.53
N LEU A 122 -7.71 -0.83 -11.36
CA LEU A 122 -7.44 -2.24 -11.08
C LEU A 122 -6.00 -2.62 -11.43
N MET A 123 -5.32 -3.31 -10.51
CA MET A 123 -4.03 -3.97 -10.70
C MET A 123 -4.22 -5.49 -10.55
N GLU A 124 -4.20 -6.20 -11.68
CA GLU A 124 -4.58 -7.62 -11.75
C GLU A 124 -3.36 -8.54 -11.65
N ALA A 125 -3.36 -9.48 -10.70
CA ALA A 125 -2.34 -10.50 -10.58
C ALA A 125 -2.69 -11.75 -11.38
N VAL A 126 -1.72 -12.28 -12.14
CA VAL A 126 -1.88 -13.55 -12.87
C VAL A 126 -1.25 -14.71 -12.09
N ASN A 127 -1.84 -15.89 -12.16
CA ASN A 127 -1.29 -17.09 -11.51
C ASN A 127 -0.03 -17.58 -12.23
N LEU A 128 1.13 -17.45 -11.59
CA LEU A 128 2.41 -18.06 -12.02
C LEU A 128 2.92 -19.15 -11.04
N GLY A 129 2.08 -19.57 -10.10
CA GLY A 129 2.38 -20.68 -9.18
C GLY A 129 2.11 -22.02 -9.85
N THR A 130 0.82 -22.31 -10.04
CA THR A 130 0.31 -23.56 -10.65
C THR A 130 -0.03 -23.43 -12.13
N ARG A 131 0.04 -22.21 -12.68
CA ARG A 131 -0.20 -21.88 -14.10
C ARG A 131 0.95 -21.07 -14.68
N GLY A 132 0.82 -20.59 -15.91
CA GLY A 132 1.90 -19.83 -16.56
C GLY A 132 1.45 -18.99 -17.75
N VAL A 133 2.32 -18.98 -18.77
CA VAL A 133 2.29 -18.05 -19.91
C VAL A 133 0.94 -18.04 -20.64
N ALA A 134 0.37 -19.23 -20.92
CA ALA A 134 -0.86 -19.34 -21.69
C ALA A 134 -2.06 -18.77 -20.91
N GLU A 135 -2.18 -19.13 -19.63
CA GLU A 135 -3.34 -18.71 -18.84
C GLU A 135 -3.31 -17.23 -18.46
N ALA A 136 -2.12 -16.65 -18.32
CA ALA A 136 -1.94 -15.20 -18.18
C ALA A 136 -2.38 -14.46 -19.46
N ALA A 137 -1.98 -14.97 -20.63
CA ALA A 137 -2.39 -14.41 -21.92
C ALA A 137 -3.90 -14.55 -22.17
N ASP A 138 -4.49 -15.68 -21.81
CA ASP A 138 -5.93 -15.90 -21.93
C ASP A 138 -6.72 -14.94 -21.05
N LEU A 139 -6.26 -14.68 -19.82
CA LEU A 139 -6.89 -13.69 -18.94
C LEU A 139 -6.78 -12.27 -19.52
N LEU A 140 -5.61 -11.90 -20.07
CA LEU A 140 -5.43 -10.61 -20.73
C LEU A 140 -6.32 -10.47 -21.97
N GLU A 141 -6.41 -11.48 -22.83
CA GLU A 141 -7.30 -11.46 -23.99
C GLU A 141 -8.76 -11.32 -23.55
N TYR A 142 -9.19 -12.12 -22.57
CA TYR A 142 -10.52 -12.03 -22.00
C TYR A 142 -10.81 -10.62 -21.47
N ALA A 143 -9.86 -10.04 -20.73
CA ALA A 143 -10.04 -8.77 -20.04
C ALA A 143 -9.98 -7.56 -20.99
N ASN A 144 -8.96 -7.50 -21.86
CA ASN A 144 -8.61 -6.29 -22.59
C ASN A 144 -8.93 -6.32 -24.08
N HIS A 145 -9.08 -7.50 -24.71
CA HIS A 145 -9.29 -7.54 -26.15
C HIS A 145 -10.71 -7.07 -26.54
N PRO A 146 -10.89 -6.14 -27.52
CA PRO A 146 -12.19 -5.55 -27.84
C PRO A 146 -13.29 -6.56 -28.20
N GLY A 147 -12.99 -7.55 -29.05
CA GLY A 147 -13.98 -8.52 -29.54
C GLY A 147 -13.45 -9.35 -30.71
N GLY A 148 -14.24 -10.33 -31.15
CA GLY A 148 -13.93 -11.17 -32.33
C GLY A 148 -13.08 -12.40 -32.04
N THR A 149 -12.78 -12.68 -30.77
CA THR A 149 -12.09 -13.90 -30.33
C THR A 149 -12.95 -14.69 -29.35
N ALA A 150 -12.65 -15.98 -29.15
CA ALA A 150 -13.45 -16.81 -28.23
C ALA A 150 -13.48 -16.25 -26.81
N LEU A 151 -12.37 -15.73 -26.28
CA LEU A 151 -12.30 -15.21 -24.91
C LEU A 151 -12.95 -13.83 -24.78
N SER A 152 -12.75 -12.93 -25.74
CA SER A 152 -13.41 -11.62 -25.74
C SER A 152 -14.93 -11.75 -25.91
N GLU A 153 -15.41 -12.65 -26.78
CA GLU A 153 -16.85 -12.93 -26.87
C GLU A 153 -17.39 -13.59 -25.61
N ARG A 154 -16.63 -14.49 -24.97
CA ARG A 154 -17.01 -15.06 -23.66
C ARG A 154 -17.13 -13.97 -22.58
N ARG A 155 -16.29 -12.94 -22.57
CA ARG A 155 -16.46 -11.78 -21.67
C ARG A 155 -17.81 -11.08 -21.92
N ARG A 156 -18.12 -10.84 -23.18
CA ARG A 156 -19.37 -10.18 -23.61
C ARG A 156 -20.60 -11.00 -23.21
N GLU A 157 -20.56 -12.31 -23.42
CA GLU A 157 -21.61 -13.25 -23.00
C GLU A 157 -21.80 -13.28 -21.47
N ASN A 158 -20.72 -13.10 -20.71
CA ASN A 158 -20.76 -13.02 -19.25
C ASN A 158 -21.28 -11.67 -18.71
N GLY A 159 -21.67 -10.74 -19.60
CA GLY A 159 -22.36 -9.50 -19.22
C GLY A 159 -21.52 -8.24 -19.35
N ARG A 160 -20.28 -8.30 -19.87
CA ARG A 160 -19.43 -7.11 -20.04
C ARG A 160 -18.98 -6.92 -21.49
N ALA A 161 -19.70 -6.04 -22.20
CA ALA A 161 -19.49 -5.78 -23.61
C ALA A 161 -18.10 -5.18 -23.90
N GLU A 162 -17.76 -4.11 -23.19
CA GLU A 162 -16.49 -3.40 -23.33
C GLU A 162 -15.36 -4.11 -22.56
N PRO A 163 -14.11 -3.96 -23.00
CA PRO A 163 -12.93 -4.38 -22.23
C PRO A 163 -12.88 -3.79 -20.82
N PHE A 164 -12.17 -4.45 -19.91
CA PHE A 164 -11.86 -3.90 -18.59
C PHE A 164 -10.83 -2.78 -18.67
N GLY A 165 -9.94 -2.81 -19.67
CA GLY A 165 -8.92 -1.79 -19.85
C GLY A 165 -7.91 -1.79 -18.70
N ILE A 166 -7.61 -2.97 -18.16
CA ILE A 166 -6.69 -3.14 -17.03
C ILE A 166 -5.30 -2.81 -17.53
N ARG A 167 -4.69 -1.76 -16.98
CA ARG A 167 -3.34 -1.33 -17.34
C ARG A 167 -2.27 -2.05 -16.54
N LEU A 168 -2.48 -2.25 -15.25
CA LEU A 168 -1.48 -2.77 -14.33
C LEU A 168 -1.64 -4.27 -14.13
N TRP A 169 -0.57 -5.04 -14.33
CA TRP A 169 -0.59 -6.49 -14.12
C TRP A 169 0.61 -6.97 -13.29
N CYS A 170 0.35 -7.75 -12.24
CA CYS A 170 1.39 -8.46 -11.49
C CYS A 170 1.68 -9.81 -12.12
N LEU A 171 2.94 -10.08 -12.43
CA LEU A 171 3.40 -11.36 -12.93
C LEU A 171 3.59 -12.34 -11.76
N GLY A 172 2.49 -12.89 -11.26
CA GLY A 172 2.49 -13.74 -10.07
C GLY A 172 2.40 -12.94 -8.76
N ASN A 173 2.95 -13.53 -7.70
CA ASN A 173 3.11 -12.96 -6.37
C ASN A 173 4.58 -13.19 -5.91
N GLU A 174 4.86 -13.15 -4.62
CA GLU A 174 6.11 -13.56 -3.97
C GLU A 174 6.49 -15.04 -4.18
N MET A 175 7.14 -15.35 -5.30
CA MET A 175 7.49 -16.74 -5.64
C MET A 175 8.73 -17.28 -4.91
N ASP A 176 9.44 -16.46 -4.14
CA ASP A 176 10.67 -16.80 -3.41
C ASP A 176 10.41 -17.40 -2.02
N GLY A 177 9.26 -17.12 -1.41
CA GLY A 177 8.86 -17.66 -0.12
C GLY A 177 8.62 -19.18 -0.16
N PRO A 178 9.21 -20.00 0.72
CA PRO A 178 8.98 -21.45 0.76
C PRO A 178 7.55 -21.85 1.16
N TRP A 179 6.75 -20.92 1.68
CA TRP A 179 5.33 -21.11 1.96
C TRP A 179 4.45 -20.98 0.71
N GLN A 180 4.98 -20.41 -0.37
CA GLN A 180 4.18 -20.05 -1.53
C GLN A 180 3.83 -21.27 -2.39
N ILE A 181 2.57 -21.35 -2.83
CA ILE A 181 2.12 -22.40 -3.74
C ILE A 181 2.90 -22.28 -5.06
N GLY A 182 3.62 -23.34 -5.42
CA GLY A 182 4.41 -23.35 -6.64
C GLY A 182 5.66 -22.46 -6.58
N HIS A 183 6.19 -22.21 -5.37
CA HIS A 183 7.49 -21.58 -5.11
C HIS A 183 8.53 -21.93 -6.17
N LYS A 184 9.37 -20.95 -6.51
CA LYS A 184 10.38 -21.06 -7.56
C LYS A 184 11.71 -20.49 -7.10
N THR A 185 12.80 -20.99 -7.66
CA THR A 185 14.07 -20.27 -7.65
C THR A 185 13.98 -18.99 -8.49
N ALA A 186 14.91 -18.06 -8.30
CA ALA A 186 14.93 -16.79 -9.04
C ALA A 186 15.05 -16.99 -10.56
N ASP A 187 15.81 -17.98 -11.02
CA ASP A 187 15.92 -18.33 -12.45
C ASP A 187 14.63 -18.92 -13.01
N GLU A 188 13.98 -19.83 -12.27
CA GLU A 188 12.71 -20.42 -12.69
C GLU A 188 11.61 -19.36 -12.80
N TYR A 189 11.49 -18.50 -11.78
CA TYR A 189 10.55 -17.39 -11.80
C TYR A 189 10.90 -16.37 -12.87
N GLY A 190 12.15 -15.90 -12.93
CA GLY A 190 12.60 -14.90 -13.91
C GLY A 190 12.34 -15.33 -15.35
N ARG A 191 12.61 -16.60 -15.69
CA ARG A 191 12.29 -17.15 -17.02
C ARG A 191 10.79 -17.19 -17.29
N LEU A 192 9.98 -17.65 -16.33
CA LEU A 192 8.53 -17.70 -16.49
C LEU A 192 7.93 -16.30 -16.63
N ALA A 193 8.30 -15.37 -15.76
CA ALA A 193 7.87 -13.98 -15.79
C ALA A 193 8.23 -13.31 -17.14
N ALA A 194 9.44 -13.54 -17.65
CA ALA A 194 9.87 -12.99 -18.94
C ALA A 194 9.02 -13.49 -20.12
N GLU A 195 8.70 -14.78 -20.18
CA GLU A 195 7.87 -15.30 -21.28
C GLU A 195 6.39 -14.91 -21.15
N SER A 196 5.86 -14.85 -19.92
CA SER A 196 4.52 -14.29 -19.66
C SER A 196 4.45 -12.83 -20.08
N ALA A 197 5.41 -12.00 -19.66
CA ALA A 197 5.49 -10.59 -20.02
C ALA A 197 5.54 -10.37 -21.52
N ARG A 198 6.36 -11.15 -22.23
CA ARG A 198 6.51 -11.04 -23.68
C ARG A 198 5.22 -11.35 -24.41
N LEU A 199 4.54 -12.45 -24.06
CA LEU A 199 3.27 -12.79 -24.71
C LEU A 199 2.17 -11.77 -24.38
N MET A 200 2.08 -11.35 -23.12
CA MET A 200 1.11 -10.34 -22.71
C MET A 200 1.30 -9.03 -23.49
N ARG A 201 2.54 -8.54 -23.65
CA ARG A 201 2.82 -7.35 -24.46
C ARG A 201 2.59 -7.53 -25.96
N PHE A 202 2.69 -8.74 -26.49
CA PHE A 202 2.32 -9.02 -27.89
C PHE A 202 0.81 -8.91 -28.11
N ILE A 203 0.00 -9.16 -27.07
CA ILE A 203 -1.46 -9.04 -27.11
C ILE A 203 -1.88 -7.58 -26.88
N ASP A 204 -1.32 -6.95 -25.85
CA ASP A 204 -1.63 -5.58 -25.46
C ASP A 204 -0.33 -4.84 -25.09
N PRO A 205 0.23 -4.01 -25.98
CA PRO A 205 1.48 -3.30 -25.72
C PRO A 205 1.35 -2.14 -24.72
N ASP A 206 0.13 -1.71 -24.40
CA ASP A 206 -0.13 -0.53 -23.55
C ASP A 206 -0.19 -0.85 -22.04
N ILE A 207 -0.06 -2.13 -21.68
CA ILE A 207 -0.01 -2.58 -20.28
C ILE A 207 1.31 -2.23 -19.59
N GLU A 208 1.24 -2.13 -18.27
CA GLU A 208 2.35 -2.03 -17.35
C GLU A 208 2.46 -3.34 -16.54
N LEU A 209 3.67 -3.89 -16.44
CA LEU A 209 3.96 -5.17 -15.82
C LEU A 209 4.84 -5.02 -14.59
N VAL A 210 4.44 -5.68 -13.51
CA VAL A 210 5.19 -5.75 -12.25
C VAL A 210 5.77 -7.15 -12.07
N ALA A 211 7.10 -7.26 -12.04
CA ALA A 211 7.78 -8.47 -11.60
C ALA A 211 7.79 -8.54 -10.07
N ALA A 212 7.69 -9.74 -9.51
CA ALA A 212 7.76 -9.95 -8.07
C ALA A 212 9.20 -9.88 -7.56
N GLY A 213 9.46 -8.96 -6.64
CA GLY A 213 10.67 -8.96 -5.80
C GLY A 213 10.56 -9.99 -4.68
N SER A 214 11.51 -9.95 -3.75
CA SER A 214 11.48 -10.85 -2.58
C SER A 214 10.31 -10.58 -1.64
N SER A 215 9.85 -11.62 -0.95
CA SER A 215 8.80 -11.56 0.09
C SER A 215 9.08 -10.59 1.24
N ASN A 216 10.35 -10.34 1.55
CA ASN A 216 10.81 -9.36 2.53
C ASN A 216 12.33 -9.19 2.46
N HIS A 217 12.84 -8.16 3.12
CA HIS A 217 14.27 -7.84 3.21
C HIS A 217 15.11 -8.91 3.93
N GLU A 218 14.49 -9.73 4.79
CA GLU A 218 15.17 -10.76 5.58
C GLU A 218 15.30 -12.10 4.83
N MET A 219 14.74 -12.21 3.62
CA MET A 219 14.84 -13.41 2.80
C MET A 219 16.30 -13.75 2.50
N PRO A 220 16.75 -15.01 2.64
CA PRO A 220 18.13 -15.40 2.31
C PRO A 220 18.51 -15.14 0.85
N THR A 221 17.51 -15.02 -0.03
CA THR A 221 17.64 -14.73 -1.47
C THR A 221 17.56 -13.25 -1.80
N PHE A 222 17.19 -12.39 -0.84
CA PHE A 222 17.04 -10.96 -1.08
C PHE A 222 18.32 -10.38 -1.68
N GLY A 223 18.15 -9.51 -2.67
CA GLY A 223 19.21 -8.89 -3.43
C GLY A 223 19.64 -9.71 -4.64
N GLU A 224 19.88 -11.02 -4.49
CA GLU A 224 20.19 -11.88 -5.65
C GLU A 224 18.92 -12.25 -6.43
N TRP A 225 17.79 -12.39 -5.74
CA TRP A 225 16.49 -12.60 -6.34
C TRP A 225 16.16 -11.50 -7.35
N GLU A 226 16.15 -10.24 -6.91
CA GLU A 226 15.84 -9.09 -7.76
C GLU A 226 16.82 -8.99 -8.93
N ARG A 227 18.14 -9.18 -8.68
CA ARG A 227 19.15 -9.18 -9.75
C ARG A 227 18.85 -10.20 -10.82
N THR A 228 18.60 -11.45 -10.43
CA THR A 228 18.37 -12.53 -11.38
C THR A 228 17.07 -12.34 -12.13
N VAL A 229 15.98 -11.97 -11.44
CA VAL A 229 14.68 -11.69 -12.05
C VAL A 229 14.80 -10.56 -13.07
N LEU A 230 15.36 -9.41 -12.68
CA LEU A 230 15.52 -8.25 -13.57
C LEU A 230 16.40 -8.54 -14.78
N ARG A 231 17.43 -9.40 -14.64
CA ARG A 231 18.25 -9.85 -15.78
C ARG A 231 17.44 -10.66 -16.79
N HIS A 232 16.52 -11.52 -16.33
CA HIS A 232 15.64 -12.30 -17.21
C HIS A 232 14.55 -11.44 -17.84
N THR A 233 13.99 -10.49 -17.10
CA THR A 233 12.87 -9.64 -17.52
C THR A 233 13.31 -8.30 -18.15
N ALA A 234 14.60 -8.15 -18.44
CA ALA A 234 15.20 -6.95 -19.02
C ALA A 234 14.42 -6.43 -20.25
N GLY A 235 13.90 -5.20 -20.15
CA GLY A 235 13.13 -4.55 -21.20
C GLY A 235 11.71 -5.10 -21.41
N LEU A 236 11.20 -5.90 -20.48
CA LEU A 236 9.84 -6.47 -20.55
C LEU A 236 8.92 -5.95 -19.44
N VAL A 237 9.47 -5.54 -18.30
CA VAL A 237 8.71 -5.09 -17.12
C VAL A 237 8.98 -3.62 -16.83
N ASP A 238 7.98 -2.96 -16.24
CA ASP A 238 8.03 -1.53 -15.90
C ASP A 238 8.34 -1.33 -14.42
N HIS A 239 8.02 -2.32 -13.58
CA HIS A 239 8.20 -2.25 -12.14
C HIS A 239 8.70 -3.56 -11.54
N ILE A 240 9.35 -3.48 -10.38
CA ILE A 240 9.61 -4.63 -9.49
C ILE A 240 8.96 -4.38 -8.13
N SER A 241 8.37 -5.43 -7.54
CA SER A 241 7.67 -5.30 -6.27
C SER A 241 8.60 -5.30 -5.06
N VAL A 242 8.14 -4.68 -3.97
CA VAL A 242 8.75 -4.67 -2.64
C VAL A 242 7.64 -4.93 -1.62
N HIS A 243 7.88 -5.87 -0.71
CA HIS A 243 6.92 -6.26 0.32
C HIS A 243 7.52 -6.00 1.71
N ALA A 244 6.84 -5.20 2.53
CA ALA A 244 7.39 -4.68 3.78
C ALA A 244 6.33 -4.62 4.89
N TYR A 245 6.37 -5.62 5.77
CA TYR A 245 5.56 -5.66 6.98
C TYR A 245 6.39 -5.41 8.23
N TYR A 246 5.83 -4.65 9.17
CA TYR A 246 6.49 -4.30 10.42
C TYR A 246 5.63 -4.69 11.62
N GLU A 247 6.27 -5.16 12.69
CA GLU A 247 5.63 -5.40 13.98
C GLU A 247 6.50 -4.91 15.13
N GLU A 248 5.90 -4.65 16.28
CA GLU A 248 6.63 -4.34 17.49
C GLU A 248 7.19 -5.60 18.13
N THR A 249 8.52 -5.68 18.25
CA THR A 249 9.15 -6.66 19.12
C THR A 249 8.90 -6.26 20.59
N PRO A 250 8.44 -7.18 21.47
CA PRO A 250 8.15 -6.87 22.86
C PRO A 250 9.31 -6.15 23.57
N GLY A 251 9.04 -4.94 24.07
CA GLY A 251 10.02 -4.13 24.77
C GLY A 251 10.90 -3.24 23.90
N ASP A 252 10.68 -3.19 22.58
CA ASP A 252 11.41 -2.33 21.64
C ASP A 252 10.48 -1.49 20.74
N PRO A 253 9.66 -0.59 21.33
CA PRO A 253 8.84 0.34 20.55
C PRO A 253 9.68 1.32 19.73
N ALA A 254 10.94 1.58 20.12
CA ALA A 254 11.82 2.51 19.42
C ALA A 254 12.19 2.00 18.02
N SER A 255 12.58 0.73 17.89
CA SER A 255 12.81 0.14 16.55
C SER A 255 11.53 0.09 15.73
N PHE A 256 10.38 -0.21 16.33
CA PHE A 256 9.10 -0.22 15.59
C PHE A 256 8.72 1.17 15.07
N LEU A 257 8.90 2.23 15.86
CA LEU A 257 8.69 3.62 15.41
C LEU A 257 9.71 4.08 14.35
N ALA A 258 10.83 3.35 14.24
CA ALA A 258 11.86 3.56 13.24
C ALA A 258 11.68 2.72 11.96
N SER A 259 10.59 1.98 11.80
CA SER A 259 10.31 1.19 10.59
C SER A 259 10.36 1.99 9.28
N GLY A 260 10.05 3.28 9.32
CA GLY A 260 10.21 4.18 8.15
C GLY A 260 11.67 4.31 7.68
N ALA A 261 12.64 4.27 8.58
CA ALA A 261 14.07 4.26 8.23
C ALA A 261 14.49 2.90 7.66
N ALA A 262 13.94 1.81 8.17
CA ALA A 262 14.15 0.48 7.62
C ALA A 262 13.61 0.36 6.18
N LEU A 263 12.39 0.87 5.93
CA LEU A 263 11.81 0.93 4.59
C LEU A 263 12.65 1.79 3.64
N ASP A 264 13.17 2.92 4.13
CA ASP A 264 14.00 3.84 3.34
C ASP A 264 15.31 3.18 2.85
N ALA A 265 15.94 2.39 3.73
CA ALA A 265 17.11 1.59 3.40
C ALA A 265 16.77 0.48 2.40
N TYR A 266 15.69 -0.26 2.64
CA TYR A 266 15.26 -1.35 1.77
C TYR A 266 14.97 -0.86 0.33
N ILE A 267 14.20 0.23 0.18
CA ILE A 267 13.93 0.86 -1.13
C ILE A 267 15.24 1.30 -1.79
N GLY A 268 16.18 1.86 -1.01
CA GLY A 268 17.49 2.28 -1.51
C GLY A 268 18.33 1.12 -2.06
N GLU A 269 18.32 -0.03 -1.39
CA GLU A 269 19.03 -1.24 -1.83
C GLU A 269 18.43 -1.81 -3.13
N VAL A 270 17.10 -1.90 -3.22
CA VAL A 270 16.41 -2.33 -4.45
C VAL A 270 16.64 -1.35 -5.60
N ALA A 271 16.60 -0.04 -5.34
CA ALA A 271 16.92 0.97 -6.34
C ALA A 271 18.36 0.84 -6.87
N GLY A 272 19.32 0.52 -5.99
CA GLY A 272 20.70 0.24 -6.38
C GLY A 272 20.81 -0.99 -7.28
N ILE A 273 20.06 -2.06 -7.00
CA ILE A 273 20.00 -3.26 -7.85
C ILE A 273 19.39 -2.95 -9.22
N ILE A 274 18.32 -2.16 -9.26
CA ILE A 274 17.71 -1.71 -10.52
C ILE A 274 18.75 -0.95 -11.35
N ASP A 275 19.46 0.01 -10.76
CA ASP A 275 20.47 0.79 -11.47
C ASP A 275 21.65 -0.09 -11.95
N GLU A 276 22.09 -1.05 -11.14
CA GLU A 276 23.11 -2.06 -11.49
C GLU A 276 22.69 -2.85 -12.74
N VAL A 277 21.50 -3.46 -12.74
CA VAL A 277 21.03 -4.31 -13.84
C VAL A 277 20.70 -3.50 -15.09
N ARG A 278 20.14 -2.28 -14.94
CA ARG A 278 19.90 -1.39 -16.08
C ARG A 278 21.20 -1.03 -16.79
N ALA A 279 22.25 -0.73 -16.05
CA ALA A 279 23.58 -0.48 -16.59
C ALA A 279 24.19 -1.75 -17.24
N GLU A 280 24.05 -2.92 -16.61
CA GLU A 280 24.51 -4.22 -17.14
C GLU A 280 23.85 -4.55 -18.50
N ARG A 281 22.55 -4.31 -18.62
CA ARG A 281 21.71 -4.73 -19.76
C ARG A 281 21.48 -3.65 -20.81
N GLY A 282 21.95 -2.43 -20.57
CA GLY A 282 21.73 -1.29 -21.46
C GLY A 282 20.26 -0.83 -21.52
N ILE A 283 19.50 -1.03 -20.44
CA ILE A 283 18.10 -0.60 -20.34
C ILE A 283 18.09 0.90 -20.02
N THR A 284 17.45 1.70 -20.88
CA THR A 284 17.38 3.16 -20.70
C THR A 284 16.08 3.61 -20.09
N ASP A 285 14.99 2.86 -20.28
CA ASP A 285 13.71 3.14 -19.63
C ASP A 285 13.81 2.95 -18.12
N PRO A 286 13.14 3.79 -17.31
CA PRO A 286 13.11 3.64 -15.87
C PRO A 286 12.34 2.37 -15.48
N ILE A 287 12.81 1.69 -14.44
CA ILE A 287 12.06 0.62 -13.77
C ILE A 287 11.66 1.15 -12.40
N GLY A 288 10.36 1.23 -12.14
CA GLY A 288 9.82 1.70 -10.87
C GLY A 288 9.84 0.62 -9.79
N ILE A 289 9.73 1.05 -8.54
CA ILE A 289 9.46 0.18 -7.39
C ILE A 289 7.97 0.24 -7.09
N SER A 290 7.34 -0.93 -7.08
CA SER A 290 5.96 -1.14 -6.64
C SER A 290 5.99 -1.64 -5.20
N VAL A 291 5.74 -0.79 -4.20
CA VAL A 291 5.62 -1.26 -2.81
C VAL A 291 4.21 -1.83 -2.61
N ASP A 292 3.90 -2.95 -3.28
CA ASP A 292 2.53 -3.46 -3.43
C ASP A 292 2.06 -4.40 -2.31
N GLU A 293 2.89 -4.61 -1.29
CA GLU A 293 2.46 -5.02 0.03
C GLU A 293 3.23 -4.25 1.11
N TRP A 294 2.54 -3.37 1.85
CA TRP A 294 3.11 -2.75 3.04
C TRP A 294 2.05 -2.54 4.10
N ASN A 295 2.39 -2.80 5.36
CA ASN A 295 1.59 -2.42 6.52
C ASN A 295 2.31 -2.70 7.85
N VAL A 296 1.63 -2.41 8.95
CA VAL A 296 1.82 -3.11 10.22
C VAL A 296 1.05 -4.43 10.19
N TRP A 297 1.72 -5.53 10.57
CA TRP A 297 1.10 -6.85 10.68
C TRP A 297 1.80 -7.67 11.78
N ASN A 298 1.02 -8.17 12.74
CA ASN A 298 1.48 -9.06 13.82
C ASN A 298 1.81 -10.47 13.30
N GLN A 299 2.96 -10.57 12.64
CA GLN A 299 3.49 -11.80 12.06
C GLN A 299 3.82 -12.85 13.12
N THR A 300 4.29 -12.43 14.30
CA THR A 300 4.59 -13.37 15.38
C THR A 300 3.32 -14.10 15.82
N ARG A 301 2.22 -13.38 16.08
CA ARG A 301 0.93 -13.99 16.41
C ARG A 301 0.43 -14.91 15.31
N TRP A 302 0.49 -14.47 14.05
CA TRP A 302 0.06 -15.30 12.92
C TRP A 302 0.83 -16.62 12.89
N ASN A 303 2.16 -16.57 12.93
CA ASN A 303 2.99 -17.75 12.74
C ASN A 303 2.97 -18.70 13.95
N GLU A 304 2.91 -18.17 15.17
CA GLU A 304 3.02 -18.97 16.39
C GLU A 304 1.67 -19.44 16.95
N VAL A 305 0.58 -18.72 16.67
CA VAL A 305 -0.75 -18.98 17.27
C VAL A 305 -1.79 -19.27 16.21
N ASP A 306 -2.08 -18.31 15.34
CA ASP A 306 -3.28 -18.39 14.48
C ASP A 306 -3.10 -19.43 13.35
N LYS A 307 -1.95 -19.43 12.66
CA LYS A 307 -1.67 -20.34 11.53
C LYS A 307 -1.68 -21.81 11.94
N PRO A 308 -1.03 -22.26 13.03
CA PRO A 308 -1.16 -23.65 13.49
C PRO A 308 -2.61 -24.10 13.72
N GLU A 309 -3.45 -23.23 14.27
CA GLU A 309 -4.86 -23.53 14.50
C GLU A 309 -5.66 -23.60 13.19
N VAL A 310 -5.49 -22.60 12.32
CA VAL A 310 -6.17 -22.52 11.02
C VAL A 310 -5.87 -23.73 10.15
N PHE A 311 -4.62 -24.17 10.09
CA PHE A 311 -4.18 -25.25 9.18
C PHE A 311 -4.39 -26.67 9.73
N THR A 312 -5.00 -26.81 10.91
CA THR A 312 -5.35 -28.13 11.49
C THR A 312 -6.85 -28.41 11.52
N GLY A 313 -7.68 -27.42 11.15
CA GLY A 313 -9.14 -27.52 11.13
C GLY A 313 -9.75 -27.91 9.78
N ASP A 314 -11.07 -27.70 9.70
CA ASP A 314 -11.84 -27.77 8.46
C ASP A 314 -11.43 -26.64 7.48
N TRP A 315 -12.04 -26.60 6.30
CA TRP A 315 -11.82 -25.56 5.27
C TRP A 315 -12.98 -24.56 5.29
N PRO A 316 -13.05 -23.61 6.23
CA PRO A 316 -14.17 -22.69 6.34
C PRO A 316 -14.26 -21.74 5.15
N VAL A 317 -15.47 -21.26 4.87
CA VAL A 317 -15.67 -20.08 4.01
C VAL A 317 -15.47 -18.84 4.88
N ALA A 318 -14.66 -17.89 4.41
CA ALA A 318 -14.44 -16.59 5.05
C ALA A 318 -14.06 -16.64 6.55
N PRO A 319 -13.05 -17.43 6.96
CA PRO A 319 -12.58 -17.40 8.36
C PRO A 319 -12.03 -16.02 8.74
N ARG A 320 -11.98 -15.74 10.05
CA ARG A 320 -11.26 -14.56 10.57
C ARG A 320 -9.77 -14.84 10.53
N LEU A 321 -9.07 -14.22 9.59
CA LEU A 321 -7.62 -14.38 9.39
C LEU A 321 -6.94 -13.02 9.52
N ILE A 322 -5.83 -12.98 10.27
CA ILE A 322 -4.94 -11.82 10.46
C ILE A 322 -5.70 -10.51 10.62
N GLU A 323 -6.68 -10.58 11.53
CA GLU A 323 -7.69 -9.56 11.75
C GLU A 323 -7.21 -8.61 12.85
N ASP A 324 -6.08 -7.94 12.62
CA ASP A 324 -5.37 -7.11 13.60
C ASP A 324 -6.17 -5.85 14.02
N ASP A 325 -6.10 -5.53 15.32
CA ASP A 325 -6.63 -4.28 15.90
C ASP A 325 -5.49 -3.27 16.04
N TYR A 326 -5.57 -2.16 15.32
CA TYR A 326 -4.47 -1.20 15.28
C TYR A 326 -4.52 -0.18 16.41
N THR A 327 -3.35 0.08 16.98
CA THR A 327 -3.09 1.01 18.08
C THR A 327 -2.72 2.41 17.57
N VAL A 328 -2.55 3.37 18.50
CA VAL A 328 -1.95 4.68 18.19
C VAL A 328 -0.52 4.51 17.63
N THR A 329 0.26 3.58 18.20
CA THR A 329 1.64 3.32 17.75
C THR A 329 1.66 2.89 16.28
N ASP A 330 0.76 1.98 15.90
CA ASP A 330 0.66 1.47 14.53
C ASP A 330 0.29 2.57 13.55
N ALA A 331 -0.63 3.48 13.92
CA ALA A 331 -1.00 4.62 13.10
C ALA A 331 0.19 5.57 12.87
N VAL A 332 1.01 5.83 13.90
CA VAL A 332 2.22 6.65 13.75
C VAL A 332 3.26 5.95 12.85
N VAL A 333 3.40 4.64 12.96
CA VAL A 333 4.27 3.84 12.06
C VAL A 333 3.76 3.90 10.63
N VAL A 334 2.48 3.65 10.36
CA VAL A 334 1.88 3.77 9.01
C VAL A 334 2.11 5.17 8.43
N GLY A 335 1.94 6.22 9.24
CA GLY A 335 2.27 7.58 8.84
C GLY A 335 3.74 7.79 8.46
N SER A 336 4.66 7.16 9.20
CA SER A 336 6.10 7.16 8.91
C SER A 336 6.44 6.43 7.59
N LEU A 337 5.79 5.29 7.33
CA LEU A 337 5.97 4.55 6.07
C LEU A 337 5.49 5.37 4.85
N LEU A 338 4.35 6.06 4.98
CA LEU A 338 3.85 6.99 3.96
C LEU A 338 4.83 8.14 3.69
N ILE A 339 5.41 8.72 4.74
CA ILE A 339 6.46 9.75 4.63
C ILE A 339 7.67 9.22 3.83
N THR A 340 8.13 8.00 4.14
CA THR A 340 9.24 7.36 3.44
C THR A 340 8.94 7.14 1.96
N MET A 341 7.77 6.58 1.62
CA MET A 341 7.42 6.32 0.22
C MET A 341 7.27 7.61 -0.59
N LEU A 342 6.70 8.67 0.00
CA LEU A 342 6.67 9.99 -0.62
C LEU A 342 8.07 10.55 -0.86
N ARG A 343 8.97 10.45 0.12
CA ARG A 343 10.36 10.87 -0.03
C ARG A 343 11.09 10.13 -1.14
N ARG A 344 10.75 8.85 -1.33
CA ARG A 344 11.31 7.97 -2.36
C ARG A 344 10.50 7.93 -3.65
N ALA A 345 9.62 8.89 -3.89
CA ALA A 345 8.80 8.96 -5.12
C ALA A 345 9.63 9.12 -6.41
N ASP A 346 10.95 9.32 -6.32
CA ASP A 346 11.86 9.26 -7.46
C ASP A 346 12.10 7.83 -7.95
N ARG A 347 11.87 6.84 -7.07
CA ARG A 347 12.01 5.40 -7.35
C ARG A 347 10.71 4.64 -7.18
N VAL A 348 9.90 5.00 -6.19
CA VAL A 348 8.60 4.36 -5.92
C VAL A 348 7.56 4.95 -6.85
N SER A 349 7.05 4.12 -7.76
CA SER A 349 6.05 4.50 -8.76
C SER A 349 4.62 4.23 -8.27
N MET A 350 4.45 3.25 -7.38
CA MET A 350 3.18 2.86 -6.80
C MET A 350 3.37 2.15 -5.45
N ALA A 351 2.32 2.12 -4.65
CA ALA A 351 2.30 1.35 -3.41
C ALA A 351 0.87 0.91 -3.07
N ASN A 352 0.71 -0.27 -2.46
CA ASN A 352 -0.58 -0.82 -2.07
C ASN A 352 -0.59 -1.21 -0.59
N LEU A 353 -1.38 -0.49 0.21
CA LEU A 353 -1.62 -0.84 1.60
C LEU A 353 -2.29 -2.22 1.68
N ALA A 354 -1.61 -3.18 2.32
CA ALA A 354 -2.07 -4.54 2.49
C ALA A 354 -2.75 -4.71 3.86
N GLN A 355 -4.07 -4.85 3.97
CA GLN A 355 -5.09 -4.87 2.92
C GLN A 355 -6.19 -3.85 3.19
N LEU A 356 -7.25 -3.83 2.37
CA LEU A 356 -8.25 -2.78 2.40
C LEU A 356 -9.32 -2.94 3.49
N VAL A 357 -9.82 -4.17 3.69
CA VAL A 357 -10.94 -4.47 4.61
C VAL A 357 -10.67 -5.73 5.42
N ASN A 358 -10.95 -5.67 6.73
CA ASN A 358 -10.82 -6.74 7.74
C ASN A 358 -9.40 -7.28 7.97
N VAL A 359 -8.81 -7.86 6.93
CA VAL A 359 -7.49 -8.47 6.93
C VAL A 359 -6.43 -7.37 6.97
N ILE A 360 -5.68 -7.26 8.08
CA ILE A 360 -4.66 -6.22 8.32
C ILE A 360 -5.05 -4.87 7.69
N ALA A 361 -6.23 -4.35 8.05
CA ALA A 361 -6.91 -3.34 7.25
C ALA A 361 -7.19 -2.03 8.01
N PRO A 362 -7.20 -0.86 7.32
CA PRO A 362 -7.66 0.39 7.90
C PRO A 362 -9.19 0.43 8.10
N ILE A 363 -9.93 -0.43 7.39
CA ILE A 363 -11.39 -0.54 7.49
C ILE A 363 -11.74 -1.90 8.09
N ARG A 364 -12.61 -1.90 9.09
CA ARG A 364 -13.07 -3.12 9.76
C ARG A 364 -14.58 -3.24 9.69
N THR A 365 -15.08 -4.46 9.54
CA THR A 365 -16.51 -4.77 9.50
C THR A 365 -16.84 -5.91 10.45
N GLU A 366 -18.09 -5.92 10.91
CA GLU A 366 -18.69 -7.14 11.46
C GLU A 366 -19.80 -7.68 10.55
N PRO A 367 -19.97 -9.02 10.49
CA PRO A 367 -21.05 -9.64 9.74
C PRO A 367 -22.40 -9.10 10.23
N SER A 368 -23.22 -8.62 9.31
CA SER A 368 -24.52 -8.00 9.58
C SER A 368 -24.44 -6.80 10.55
N GLY A 369 -23.26 -6.20 10.68
CA GLY A 369 -22.93 -5.18 11.68
C GLY A 369 -22.25 -3.95 11.08
N ALA A 370 -21.69 -3.10 11.95
CA ALA A 370 -21.10 -1.84 11.50
C ALA A 370 -19.79 -2.02 10.73
N ALA A 371 -19.46 -1.04 9.88
CA ALA A 371 -18.11 -0.79 9.40
C ALA A 371 -17.50 0.42 10.16
N TRP A 372 -16.21 0.37 10.49
CA TRP A 372 -15.52 1.46 11.19
C TRP A 372 -14.07 1.65 10.73
N ARG A 373 -13.51 2.81 11.11
CA ARG A 373 -12.13 3.21 10.83
C ARG A 373 -11.22 2.69 11.94
N GLN A 374 -10.20 1.92 11.58
CA GLN A 374 -9.08 1.64 12.48
C GLN A 374 -8.19 2.88 12.62
N THR A 375 -7.25 2.87 13.57
CA THR A 375 -6.36 4.02 13.82
C THR A 375 -5.50 4.35 12.60
N THR A 376 -5.09 3.33 11.83
CA THR A 376 -4.27 3.44 10.61
C THR A 376 -5.01 4.05 9.41
N PHE A 377 -6.35 4.14 9.46
CA PHE A 377 -7.16 4.81 8.45
C PHE A 377 -6.75 6.28 8.24
N PHE A 378 -6.59 7.01 9.35
CA PHE A 378 -6.41 8.45 9.31
C PHE A 378 -5.09 8.95 8.70
N PRO A 379 -3.91 8.41 9.04
CA PRO A 379 -2.66 8.84 8.39
C PRO A 379 -2.70 8.55 6.88
N PHE A 380 -3.26 7.41 6.45
CA PHE A 380 -3.43 7.12 5.03
C PHE A 380 -4.37 8.14 4.37
N GLN A 381 -5.59 8.29 4.91
CA GLN A 381 -6.62 9.16 4.35
C GLN A 381 -6.16 10.62 4.22
N LEU A 382 -5.58 11.17 5.29
CA LEU A 382 -5.14 12.56 5.32
C LEU A 382 -3.93 12.81 4.42
N THR A 383 -3.05 11.80 4.25
CA THR A 383 -1.93 11.89 3.31
C THR A 383 -2.42 11.80 1.87
N ALA A 384 -3.25 10.80 1.54
CA ALA A 384 -3.79 10.60 0.20
C ALA A 384 -4.58 11.82 -0.31
N ALA A 385 -5.31 12.49 0.58
CA ALA A 385 -6.07 13.69 0.27
C ALA A 385 -5.20 14.95 0.06
N ALA A 386 -4.10 15.10 0.79
CA ALA A 386 -3.30 16.33 0.79
C ALA A 386 -2.06 16.26 -0.13
N ALA A 387 -1.43 15.10 -0.25
CA ALA A 387 -0.20 14.92 -1.01
C ALA A 387 -0.46 15.07 -2.52
N SER A 388 -0.01 16.19 -3.08
CA SER A 388 -0.25 16.56 -4.48
C SER A 388 0.87 17.44 -5.03
N GLY A 389 0.93 17.58 -6.36
CA GLY A 389 1.98 18.32 -7.03
C GLY A 389 3.33 17.61 -6.92
N HIS A 390 4.36 18.30 -6.45
CA HIS A 390 5.72 17.75 -6.38
C HIS A 390 6.19 17.50 -4.95
N VAL A 391 6.99 16.46 -4.75
CA VAL A 391 7.64 16.16 -3.47
C VAL A 391 8.71 17.20 -3.15
N VAL A 392 8.78 17.62 -1.90
CA VAL A 392 9.85 18.46 -1.35
C VAL A 392 10.47 17.72 -0.18
N VAL A 393 11.74 17.33 -0.33
CA VAL A 393 12.49 16.62 0.70
C VAL A 393 13.14 17.64 1.63
N PRO A 394 12.76 17.72 2.92
CA PRO A 394 13.31 18.69 3.84
C PRO A 394 14.75 18.35 4.27
N VAL A 395 15.47 19.37 4.72
CA VAL A 395 16.62 19.21 5.61
C VAL A 395 16.12 19.31 7.06
N ILE A 396 16.38 18.28 7.86
CA ILE A 396 15.88 18.17 9.24
C ILE A 396 17.05 18.16 10.22
N ASP A 397 17.08 19.14 11.11
CA ASP A 397 17.93 19.15 12.32
C ASP A 397 17.06 18.79 13.52
N THR A 398 17.34 17.63 14.13
CA THR A 398 16.54 17.09 15.23
C THR A 398 17.42 16.25 16.15
N GLY A 399 16.98 16.09 17.41
CA GLY A 399 17.56 15.07 18.28
C GLY A 399 17.42 13.67 17.70
N VAL A 400 18.24 12.73 18.17
CA VAL A 400 18.22 11.32 17.75
C VAL A 400 17.62 10.42 18.82
N ILE A 401 17.05 9.30 18.39
CA ILE A 401 16.55 8.20 19.22
C ILE A 401 17.37 6.95 18.88
N PRO A 402 18.07 6.33 19.84
CA PRO A 402 18.74 5.06 19.63
C PRO A 402 17.70 3.95 19.50
N THR A 403 17.91 3.03 18.56
CA THR A 403 17.08 1.85 18.35
C THR A 403 17.94 0.59 18.45
N ALA A 404 17.35 -0.54 18.85
CA ALA A 404 18.09 -1.78 18.94
C ALA A 404 18.40 -2.37 17.54
N ARG A 405 17.53 -2.12 16.53
CA ARG A 405 17.65 -2.70 15.19
C ARG A 405 18.33 -1.80 14.15
N TYR A 406 18.15 -0.48 14.23
CA TYR A 406 18.45 0.44 13.13
C TYR A 406 19.47 1.54 13.50
N GLY A 407 20.07 1.46 14.69
CA GLY A 407 20.97 2.48 15.21
C GLY A 407 20.25 3.76 15.59
N ASP A 408 20.94 4.90 15.50
CA ASP A 408 20.38 6.21 15.83
C ASP A 408 19.53 6.74 14.67
N VAL A 409 18.26 7.07 14.95
CA VAL A 409 17.34 7.67 13.97
C VAL A 409 16.87 9.04 14.45
N GLY A 410 16.45 9.92 13.54
CA GLY A 410 15.88 11.22 13.91
C GLY A 410 14.61 11.07 14.77
N ALA A 411 14.49 11.85 15.84
CA ALA A 411 13.30 11.87 16.69
C ALA A 411 12.06 12.37 15.93
N VAL A 412 12.27 13.31 15.01
CA VAL A 412 11.24 13.79 14.08
C VAL A 412 11.63 13.42 12.66
N ASP A 413 10.64 12.98 11.89
CA ASP A 413 10.75 12.78 10.45
C ASP A 413 9.73 13.62 9.70
N ALA A 414 10.03 14.00 8.46
CA ALA A 414 9.10 14.75 7.65
C ALA A 414 9.31 14.59 6.14
N VAL A 415 8.24 14.82 5.39
CA VAL A 415 8.27 15.09 3.95
C VAL A 415 7.22 16.14 3.64
N ALA A 416 7.42 16.92 2.58
CA ALA A 416 6.41 17.86 2.13
C ALA A 416 6.05 17.63 0.66
N THR A 417 4.92 18.17 0.24
CA THR A 417 4.50 18.23 -1.15
C THR A 417 3.97 19.62 -1.47
N ILE A 418 4.20 20.09 -2.69
CA ILE A 418 3.79 21.42 -3.14
C ILE A 418 2.97 21.36 -4.42
N ALA A 419 1.78 21.97 -4.39
CA ALA A 419 0.91 22.17 -5.53
C ALA A 419 0.57 23.67 -5.65
N GLY A 420 1.26 24.37 -6.57
CA GLY A 420 1.12 25.82 -6.72
C GLY A 420 1.60 26.56 -5.46
N ASP A 421 0.66 27.20 -4.75
CA ASP A 421 0.92 27.93 -3.51
C ASP A 421 0.48 27.16 -2.25
N GLU A 422 0.05 25.91 -2.39
CA GLU A 422 -0.31 25.05 -1.27
C GLU A 422 0.83 24.06 -0.97
N LEU A 423 1.29 24.08 0.28
CA LEU A 423 2.33 23.21 0.80
C LEU A 423 1.72 22.31 1.88
N SER A 424 1.80 21.00 1.69
CA SER A 424 1.41 20.00 2.70
C SER A 424 2.66 19.37 3.30
N ILE A 425 2.78 19.38 4.62
CA ILE A 425 3.95 18.88 5.35
C ILE A 425 3.46 17.79 6.29
N PHE A 426 4.02 16.60 6.16
CA PHE A 426 3.70 15.44 6.98
C PHE A 426 4.85 15.21 7.95
N LEU A 427 4.54 15.06 9.23
CA LEU A 427 5.52 14.91 10.30
C LEU A 427 5.21 13.68 11.15
N VAL A 428 6.26 13.01 11.61
CA VAL A 428 6.17 12.00 12.66
C VAL A 428 7.11 12.38 13.80
N HIS A 429 6.63 12.25 15.03
CA HIS A 429 7.45 12.32 16.23
C HIS A 429 7.48 10.95 16.92
N ARG A 430 8.67 10.34 16.95
CA ARG A 430 8.94 8.99 17.45
C ARG A 430 9.17 8.93 18.97
N GLY A 431 9.36 10.07 19.63
CA GLY A 431 9.61 10.11 21.07
C GLY A 431 8.35 9.77 21.86
N LEU A 432 8.49 8.97 22.91
CA LEU A 432 7.36 8.48 23.71
C LEU A 432 7.02 9.33 24.94
N ASP A 433 7.97 10.14 25.41
CA ASP A 433 7.87 10.73 26.76
C ASP A 433 7.60 12.24 26.79
N ALA A 434 8.14 12.98 25.83
CA ALA A 434 8.15 14.45 25.87
C ALA A 434 7.73 15.04 24.53
N GLU A 435 6.97 16.13 24.57
CA GLU A 435 6.70 16.93 23.38
C GLU A 435 7.99 17.57 22.83
N THR A 436 7.99 17.90 21.54
CA THR A 436 9.11 18.59 20.89
C THR A 436 8.65 19.84 20.14
N PRO A 437 9.27 21.02 20.38
CA PRO A 437 9.00 22.20 19.57
C PRO A 437 9.63 22.02 18.17
N VAL A 438 8.86 22.35 17.15
CA VAL A 438 9.25 22.29 15.73
C VAL A 438 9.17 23.68 15.12
N THR A 439 10.23 24.09 14.44
CA THR A 439 10.24 25.26 13.55
C THR A 439 10.42 24.79 12.11
N ILE A 440 9.49 25.14 11.23
CA ILE A 440 9.56 24.89 9.81
C ILE A 440 9.91 26.21 9.11
N ASP A 441 11.12 26.28 8.58
CA ASP A 441 11.57 27.40 7.75
C ASP A 441 11.14 27.20 6.31
N LEU A 442 10.50 28.24 5.77
CA LEU A 442 10.02 28.33 4.40
C LEU A 442 10.90 29.31 3.63
N ASP A 443 11.06 29.05 2.34
CA ASP A 443 11.67 29.98 1.38
C ASP A 443 10.72 31.15 1.00
N ARG A 444 9.42 31.00 1.28
CA ARG A 444 8.36 32.00 1.06
C ARG A 444 7.57 32.28 2.34
N SER A 445 7.10 33.51 2.50
CA SER A 445 6.23 33.86 3.63
C SER A 445 4.89 33.11 3.55
N ALA A 446 4.39 32.64 4.68
CA ALA A 446 3.09 31.98 4.77
C ALA A 446 1.94 32.99 4.91
N ALA A 447 0.88 32.80 4.14
CA ALA A 447 -0.38 33.54 4.22
C ALA A 447 -1.32 32.96 5.29
N GLY A 448 -1.20 31.66 5.57
CA GLY A 448 -2.02 30.93 6.53
C GLY A 448 -1.53 29.50 6.68
N ALA A 449 -1.79 28.90 7.85
CA ALA A 449 -1.45 27.53 8.14
C ALA A 449 -2.52 26.89 9.02
N GLU A 450 -2.76 25.61 8.79
CA GLU A 450 -3.58 24.74 9.64
C GLU A 450 -2.82 23.45 9.92
N ALA A 451 -3.06 22.84 11.08
CA ALA A 451 -2.50 21.54 11.38
C ALA A 451 -3.50 20.59 12.03
N LEU A 452 -3.35 19.32 11.70
CA LEU A 452 -4.01 18.20 12.34
C LEU A 452 -2.94 17.29 12.94
N VAL A 453 -3.25 16.69 14.09
CA VAL A 453 -2.40 15.72 14.78
C VAL A 453 -3.20 14.49 15.19
N LEU A 454 -2.63 13.32 15.00
CA LEU A 454 -3.05 12.06 15.60
C LEU A 454 -2.01 11.67 16.64
N THR A 455 -2.47 11.48 17.87
CA THR A 455 -1.63 11.09 19.03
C THR A 455 -2.50 10.35 20.05
N VAL A 456 -1.93 10.02 21.20
CA VAL A 456 -2.62 9.34 22.29
C VAL A 456 -3.80 10.21 22.77
N PRO A 457 -5.05 9.71 22.74
CA PRO A 457 -6.19 10.46 23.20
C PRO A 457 -6.18 10.64 24.72
N ALA A 458 -6.95 11.62 25.22
CA ALA A 458 -7.06 11.86 26.65
C ALA A 458 -7.54 10.59 27.39
N GLY A 459 -6.75 10.14 28.37
CA GLY A 459 -7.04 8.93 29.15
C GLY A 459 -6.69 7.61 28.45
N GLY A 460 -6.10 7.67 27.25
CA GLY A 460 -5.54 6.51 26.56
C GLY A 460 -4.05 6.34 26.78
N ASP A 461 -3.48 5.41 26.03
CA ASP A 461 -2.05 5.10 25.93
C ASP A 461 -1.67 4.74 24.49
N ARG A 462 -0.41 4.36 24.28
CA ARG A 462 0.12 3.98 22.97
C ARG A 462 -0.56 2.76 22.33
N HIS A 463 -1.27 1.97 23.14
CA HIS A 463 -1.99 0.75 22.73
C HIS A 463 -3.50 0.98 22.54
N THR A 464 -3.97 2.22 22.69
CA THR A 464 -5.39 2.52 22.49
C THR A 464 -5.80 2.28 21.03
N VAL A 465 -6.93 1.57 20.85
CA VAL A 465 -7.47 1.15 19.55
C VAL A 465 -8.84 1.77 19.29
N ASN A 466 -9.30 1.70 18.04
CA ASN A 466 -10.68 1.99 17.65
C ASN A 466 -11.49 0.70 17.53
N SER A 467 -12.80 0.79 17.73
CA SER A 467 -13.75 -0.34 17.62
C SER A 467 -15.08 0.11 17.04
N ALA A 468 -15.97 -0.84 16.73
CA ALA A 468 -17.33 -0.55 16.28
C ALA A 468 -18.12 0.36 17.24
N SER A 469 -17.85 0.30 18.55
CA SER A 469 -18.62 1.03 19.57
C SER A 469 -17.94 2.32 20.06
N SER A 470 -16.63 2.48 19.83
CA SER A 470 -15.85 3.62 20.30
C SER A 470 -14.63 3.84 19.41
N GLN A 471 -14.46 5.06 18.90
CA GLN A 471 -13.32 5.48 18.06
C GLN A 471 -12.58 6.67 18.70
N PRO A 472 -11.89 6.46 19.85
CA PRO A 472 -11.25 7.55 20.60
C PRO A 472 -9.99 8.09 19.91
N VAL A 473 -9.37 7.32 19.01
CA VAL A 473 -8.20 7.75 18.24
C VAL A 473 -8.69 8.36 16.94
N ALA A 474 -8.64 9.69 16.86
CA ALA A 474 -8.99 10.46 15.67
C ALA A 474 -8.10 11.72 15.58
N PRO A 475 -7.89 12.27 14.37
CA PRO A 475 -7.16 13.52 14.21
C PRO A 475 -7.84 14.68 14.94
N ALA A 476 -7.04 15.51 15.60
CA ALA A 476 -7.47 16.74 16.27
C ALA A 476 -6.70 17.95 15.71
N SER A 477 -7.26 19.15 15.84
CA SER A 477 -6.55 20.37 15.48
C SER A 477 -5.31 20.57 16.34
N LEU A 478 -4.20 20.91 15.71
CA LEU A 478 -2.95 21.29 16.37
C LEU A 478 -2.70 22.79 16.18
N ALA A 479 -2.33 23.48 17.25
CA ALA A 479 -2.02 24.90 17.18
C ALA A 479 -0.73 25.13 16.36
N VAL A 480 -0.79 26.12 15.46
CA VAL A 480 0.33 26.58 14.64
C VAL A 480 0.43 28.09 14.71
N ASP A 481 1.66 28.58 14.80
CA ASP A 481 1.97 30.01 14.73
C ASP A 481 2.77 30.31 13.47
N ILE A 482 2.45 31.41 12.80
CA ILE A 482 3.19 31.91 11.63
C ILE A 482 3.94 33.17 12.01
N ARG A 483 5.22 33.23 11.64
CA ARG A 483 6.04 34.45 11.67
C ARG A 483 6.80 34.57 10.36
N ASP A 484 6.26 35.39 9.46
CA ASP A 484 6.78 35.59 8.10
C ASP A 484 6.99 34.26 7.35
N SER A 485 8.24 33.82 7.25
CA SER A 485 8.68 32.61 6.56
C SER A 485 8.96 31.44 7.51
N ALA A 486 8.39 31.46 8.72
CA ALA A 486 8.50 30.37 9.68
C ALA A 486 7.13 29.94 10.20
N VAL A 487 6.89 28.63 10.26
CA VAL A 487 5.75 28.00 10.94
C VAL A 487 6.27 27.28 12.18
N THR A 488 5.71 27.58 13.35
CA THR A 488 6.09 26.93 14.60
C THR A 488 4.93 26.17 15.22
N LEU A 489 5.21 24.98 15.74
CA LEU A 489 4.25 24.11 16.43
C LEU A 489 4.96 23.26 17.49
N THR A 490 4.20 22.63 18.38
CA THR A 490 4.72 21.65 19.34
C THR A 490 4.10 20.30 19.03
N LEU A 491 4.93 19.31 18.68
CA LEU A 491 4.47 17.95 18.43
C LEU A 491 4.37 17.18 19.75
N PRO A 492 3.20 16.60 20.09
CA PRO A 492 3.07 15.67 21.21
C PRO A 492 3.99 14.45 21.06
N PRO A 493 4.35 13.76 22.16
CA PRO A 493 4.98 12.45 22.05
C PRO A 493 4.09 11.48 21.26
N LEU A 494 4.70 10.55 20.54
CA LEU A 494 4.03 9.55 19.73
C LEU A 494 2.93 10.18 18.87
N SER A 495 3.34 10.92 17.84
CA SER A 495 2.39 11.63 17.01
C SER A 495 2.73 11.60 15.53
N TRP A 496 1.67 11.62 14.72
CA TRP A 496 1.71 11.92 13.31
C TRP A 496 0.92 13.21 13.08
N ALA A 497 1.44 14.13 12.27
CA ALA A 497 0.80 15.40 12.00
C ALA A 497 0.84 15.77 10.52
N ARG A 498 -0.18 16.50 10.09
CA ARG A 498 -0.22 17.17 8.78
C ARG A 498 -0.35 18.67 9.02
N VAL A 499 0.57 19.44 8.45
CA VAL A 499 0.51 20.91 8.39
C VAL A 499 0.23 21.31 6.95
N THR A 500 -0.82 22.08 6.70
CA THR A 500 -1.08 22.69 5.39
C THR A 500 -0.80 24.17 5.48
N VAL A 501 0.04 24.67 4.58
CA VAL A 501 0.47 26.07 4.52
C VAL A 501 0.08 26.64 3.16
N ARG A 502 -0.63 27.77 3.18
CA ARG A 502 -0.81 28.60 1.98
C ARG A 502 0.33 29.59 1.92
N LEU A 503 1.14 29.51 0.89
CA LEU A 503 2.27 30.42 0.67
C LEU A 503 1.75 31.71 0.00
N ASN A 504 2.35 32.84 0.35
CA ASN A 504 2.08 34.07 -0.39
C ASN A 504 2.62 33.89 -1.83
N PRO A 505 1.90 34.37 -2.86
CA PRO A 505 2.39 34.38 -4.23
C PRO A 505 3.76 35.03 -4.27
N GLY A 506 4.72 34.42 -4.98
CA GLY A 506 6.08 34.92 -5.03
C GLY A 506 6.11 36.38 -5.50
N THR A 507 6.48 37.31 -4.63
CA THR A 507 7.03 38.58 -5.11
C THR A 507 8.38 38.23 -5.70
N ASN A 508 8.53 38.27 -7.02
CA ASN A 508 9.85 38.29 -7.64
C ASN A 508 10.69 39.32 -6.87
N ARG A 509 11.68 38.84 -6.09
CA ARG A 509 12.76 39.71 -5.63
C ARG A 509 13.47 40.15 -6.89
N VAL A 510 13.05 41.29 -7.43
CA VAL A 510 13.87 42.08 -8.33
C VAL A 510 15.09 42.43 -7.50
N THR A 511 16.18 41.71 -7.74
CA THR A 511 17.50 42.06 -7.24
C THR A 511 17.79 43.48 -7.68
N ALA A 512 18.00 44.37 -6.71
CA ALA A 512 18.60 45.67 -6.91
C ALA A 512 20.14 45.53 -6.89
#